data_AF-A0A4R7G0P9-F1
#
_entry.id   AF-A0A4R7G0P9-F1
#
_cell.length_a   1.000
_cell.length_b   1.000
_cell.length_c   1.000
_cell.angle_alpha   90.00
_cell.angle_beta   90.00
_cell.angle_gamma   90.00
#
_symmetry.space_group_name_H-M   'P 1'
#
loop_
_entity.id
_entity.type
_entity.pdbx_description
1 polymer ?
#
loop_
_entity_poly.entity_id
_entity_poly.type
_entity_poly.pdbx_seq_one_letter_code
_entity_poly.pdbx_strand_id
1 'polypeptide(L)'
;MTRSNPPVEEADENDLEVDKPKDWAAGMPGVYHSLQPALKHMGASRSARTLLTMNQKQGFDCMSCAWPDPSGHRSKFEYCENGAKTVTWEATPVTVASDFWAEHPISELREP
;
A
#
# COMPACT_ATOMS: atom_id res chain seq x y z
N MET A 1 -3.83 2.21 -15.99
CA MET A 1 -3.78 3.60 -16.46
C MET A 1 -3.06 4.41 -15.41
N THR A 2 -2.06 5.17 -15.82
CA THR A 2 -1.33 6.10 -14.97
C THR A 2 -2.26 7.23 -14.53
N ARG A 3 -2.21 7.63 -13.26
CA ARG A 3 -3.00 8.73 -12.69
C ARG A 3 -2.08 9.92 -12.45
N SER A 4 -2.49 11.10 -12.93
CA SER A 4 -1.72 12.33 -12.76
C SER A 4 -2.10 13.11 -11.49
N ASN A 5 -3.21 12.77 -10.84
CA ASN A 5 -3.65 13.42 -9.61
C ASN A 5 -4.01 12.37 -8.54
N PRO A 6 -3.23 12.22 -7.45
CA PRO A 6 -3.58 11.32 -6.38
C PRO A 6 -4.80 11.87 -5.61
N PRO A 7 -5.78 11.04 -5.25
CA PRO A 7 -6.77 11.45 -4.26
C PRO A 7 -6.06 11.59 -2.91
N VAL A 8 -5.88 12.85 -2.47
CA VAL A 8 -5.38 13.18 -1.13
C VAL A 8 -6.60 13.42 -0.25
N GLU A 9 -6.82 12.53 0.70
CA GLU A 9 -7.84 12.68 1.74
C GLU A 9 -7.08 12.67 3.07
N GLU A 10 -6.94 13.84 3.67
CA GLU A 10 -6.39 13.96 5.02
C GLU A 10 -7.41 13.40 6.01
N ALA A 11 -6.95 12.60 6.97
CA ALA A 11 -7.83 12.09 8.02
C ALA A 11 -8.24 13.26 8.93
N ASP A 12 -9.54 13.42 9.17
CA ASP A 12 -10.03 14.36 10.18
C ASP A 12 -9.84 13.74 11.57
N GLU A 13 -8.85 14.24 12.29
CA GLU A 13 -8.50 13.77 13.64
C GLU A 13 -9.27 14.51 14.74
N ASN A 14 -10.11 15.50 14.42
CA ASN A 14 -10.81 16.31 15.41
C ASN A 14 -11.93 15.55 16.16
N ASP A 15 -12.44 14.47 15.57
CA ASP A 15 -13.56 13.67 16.10
C ASP A 15 -13.11 12.24 16.51
N LEU A 16 -11.85 12.09 16.91
CA LEU A 16 -11.33 10.80 17.38
C LEU A 16 -11.88 10.47 18.78
N GLU A 17 -12.69 9.42 18.86
CA GLU A 17 -13.18 8.88 20.12
C GLU A 17 -12.32 7.70 20.62
N VAL A 18 -12.10 7.65 21.94
CA VAL A 18 -11.40 6.55 22.60
C VAL A 18 -12.44 5.61 23.22
N ASP A 19 -12.55 4.39 22.69
CA ASP A 19 -13.38 3.31 23.23
C ASP A 19 -12.54 2.33 24.07
N LYS A 20 -13.21 1.34 24.68
CA LYS A 20 -12.56 0.23 25.39
C LYS A 20 -11.64 -0.57 24.48
N PRO A 21 -10.52 -1.11 25.02
CA PRO A 21 -9.64 -1.99 24.27
C PRO A 21 -10.40 -3.18 23.67
N LYS A 22 -9.99 -3.59 22.47
CA LYS A 22 -10.52 -4.82 21.85
C LYS A 22 -9.81 -6.04 22.45
N ASP A 23 -10.55 -7.14 22.62
CA ASP A 23 -10.02 -8.41 23.14
C ASP A 23 -9.31 -9.26 22.06
N TRP A 24 -9.09 -8.70 20.87
CA TRP A 24 -8.51 -9.40 19.72
C TRP A 24 -7.48 -8.50 19.02
N ALA A 25 -6.43 -9.12 18.46
CA ALA A 25 -5.33 -8.42 17.80
C ALA A 25 -5.43 -8.39 16.26
N ALA A 26 -6.20 -9.32 15.66
CA ALA A 26 -6.43 -9.39 14.23
C ALA A 26 -7.88 -9.77 13.90
N GLY A 27 -8.39 -9.34 12.74
CA GLY A 27 -9.77 -9.61 12.35
C GLY A 27 -10.18 -8.89 11.07
N MET A 28 -11.48 -8.86 10.82
CA MET A 28 -12.07 -8.24 9.62
C MET A 28 -11.66 -6.78 9.39
N PRO A 29 -11.50 -5.92 10.42
CA PRO A 29 -11.01 -4.57 10.20
C PRO A 29 -9.63 -4.52 9.55
N GLY A 30 -8.70 -5.41 9.96
CA GLY A 30 -7.37 -5.47 9.33
C GLY A 30 -7.45 -5.85 7.85
N VAL A 31 -8.32 -6.80 7.50
CA VAL A 31 -8.57 -7.17 6.09
C VAL A 31 -9.14 -5.99 5.31
N TYR A 32 -10.13 -5.30 5.87
CA TYR A 32 -10.75 -4.14 5.24
C TYR A 32 -9.76 -3.00 5.03
N HIS A 33 -9.00 -2.62 6.06
CA HIS A 33 -8.01 -1.54 5.99
C HIS A 33 -6.77 -1.89 5.16
N SER A 34 -6.53 -3.17 4.90
CA SER A 34 -5.53 -3.61 3.92
C SER A 34 -6.03 -3.45 2.48
N LEU A 35 -7.29 -3.82 2.22
CA LEU A 35 -7.83 -3.95 0.86
C LEU A 35 -8.41 -2.63 0.32
N GLN A 36 -9.08 -1.84 1.15
CA GLN A 36 -9.67 -0.56 0.76
C GLN A 36 -8.67 0.37 0.05
N PRO A 37 -7.49 0.70 0.61
CA PRO A 37 -6.52 1.56 -0.07
C PRO A 37 -6.00 0.91 -1.35
N ALA A 38 -5.73 -0.41 -1.33
CA ALA A 38 -5.27 -1.12 -2.51
C ALA A 38 -6.24 -0.98 -3.68
N LEU A 39 -7.55 -1.16 -3.44
CA LEU A 39 -8.58 -1.00 -4.47
C LEU A 39 -8.75 0.46 -4.90
N LYS A 40 -8.75 1.41 -3.96
CA LYS A 40 -8.89 2.85 -4.23
C LYS A 40 -7.75 3.38 -5.11
N HIS A 41 -6.51 3.04 -4.78
CA HIS A 41 -5.32 3.61 -5.40
C HIS A 41 -4.82 2.81 -6.61
N MET A 42 -4.85 1.47 -6.57
CA MET A 42 -4.33 0.63 -7.66
C MET A 42 -5.42 0.09 -8.60
N GLY A 43 -6.67 0.00 -8.13
CA GLY A 43 -7.76 -0.65 -8.86
C GLY A 43 -7.69 -2.19 -8.81
N ALA A 44 -8.84 -2.85 -8.93
CA ALA A 44 -9.02 -4.28 -8.63
C ALA A 44 -8.00 -5.22 -9.28
N SER A 45 -7.73 -5.05 -10.58
CA SER A 45 -6.80 -5.93 -11.32
C SER A 45 -5.36 -5.86 -10.80
N ARG A 46 -4.86 -4.64 -10.55
CA ARG A 46 -3.52 -4.45 -10.02
C ARG A 46 -3.45 -4.88 -8.56
N SER A 47 -4.45 -4.52 -7.74
CA SER A 47 -4.51 -4.98 -6.34
C SER A 47 -4.46 -6.50 -6.24
N ALA A 48 -5.25 -7.22 -7.05
CA ALA A 48 -5.25 -8.68 -7.04
C ALA A 48 -3.88 -9.25 -7.45
N ARG A 49 -3.27 -8.76 -8.53
CA ARG A 49 -1.95 -9.22 -8.97
C ARG A 49 -0.87 -8.95 -7.94
N THR A 50 -0.84 -7.74 -7.38
CA THR A 50 0.19 -7.31 -6.43
C THR A 50 0.04 -8.04 -5.10
N LEU A 51 -1.15 -8.04 -4.50
CA LEU A 51 -1.36 -8.61 -3.18
C LEU A 51 -1.30 -10.15 -3.19
N LEU A 52 -1.80 -10.84 -4.23
CA LEU A 52 -1.75 -12.30 -4.29
C LEU A 52 -0.37 -12.87 -4.64
N THR A 53 0.56 -12.04 -5.10
CA THR A 53 1.95 -12.44 -5.37
C THR A 53 2.92 -12.00 -4.28
N MET A 54 2.50 -11.12 -3.36
CA MET A 54 3.33 -10.70 -2.25
C MET A 54 3.60 -11.87 -1.28
N ASN A 55 4.87 -12.02 -0.88
CA ASN A 55 5.42 -13.04 0.01
C ASN A 55 5.13 -14.49 -0.45
N GLN A 56 4.98 -14.69 -1.77
CA GLN A 56 4.80 -15.99 -2.40
C GLN A 56 6.11 -16.48 -3.04
N LYS A 57 6.30 -17.81 -3.13
CA LYS A 57 7.54 -18.43 -3.66
C LYS A 57 7.96 -17.96 -5.05
N GLN A 58 7.00 -17.65 -5.92
CA GLN A 58 7.24 -17.15 -7.29
C GLN A 58 6.80 -15.69 -7.44
N GLY A 59 6.75 -14.98 -6.33
CA GLY A 59 6.31 -13.60 -6.24
C GLY A 59 7.46 -12.68 -5.83
N PHE A 60 7.15 -11.73 -4.96
CA PHE A 60 8.12 -10.79 -4.40
C PHE A 60 7.90 -10.63 -2.90
N ASP A 61 8.93 -10.25 -2.17
CA ASP A 61 8.83 -10.01 -0.73
C ASP A 61 8.49 -8.55 -0.44
N CYS A 62 7.64 -8.35 0.56
CA CYS A 62 7.45 -7.04 1.16
C CYS A 62 8.78 -6.57 1.77
N MET A 63 9.21 -5.36 1.40
CA MET A 63 10.48 -4.72 1.81
C MET A 63 10.67 -4.55 3.31
N SER A 64 9.59 -4.67 4.11
CA SER A 64 9.63 -4.58 5.57
C SER A 64 9.05 -5.81 6.24
N CYS A 65 9.04 -6.96 5.57
CA CYS A 65 8.57 -8.20 6.18
C CYS A 65 9.47 -8.61 7.34
N ALA A 66 8.90 -8.71 8.54
CA ALA A 66 9.62 -9.15 9.73
C ALA A 66 9.54 -10.67 9.94
N TRP A 67 8.64 -11.37 9.24
CA TRP A 67 8.37 -12.78 9.49
C TRP A 67 9.02 -13.75 8.51
N PRO A 68 9.57 -14.87 9.02
CA PRO A 68 10.18 -15.88 8.19
C PRO A 68 9.11 -16.60 7.37
N ASP A 69 9.50 -16.96 6.16
CA ASP A 69 8.65 -17.72 5.27
C ASP A 69 8.38 -19.14 5.80
N PRO A 70 7.12 -19.62 5.76
CA PRO A 70 6.82 -20.98 6.17
C PRO A 70 7.44 -21.99 5.20
N SER A 71 8.06 -23.03 5.76
CA SER A 71 8.74 -24.09 5.00
C SER A 71 7.78 -25.01 4.25
N GLY A 72 6.54 -25.13 4.73
CA GLY A 72 5.49 -25.98 4.16
C GLY A 72 4.48 -25.21 3.32
N HIS A 73 3.23 -25.21 3.79
CA HIS A 73 2.12 -24.49 3.16
C HIS A 73 2.29 -22.98 3.36
N ARG A 74 2.14 -22.22 2.27
CA ARG A 74 1.99 -20.77 2.30
C ARG A 74 0.52 -20.41 2.04
N SER A 75 -0.04 -19.61 2.92
CA SER A 75 -1.31 -18.91 2.73
C SER A 75 -1.29 -18.09 1.45
N LYS A 76 -2.47 -17.80 0.91
CA LYS A 76 -2.61 -16.79 -0.16
C LYS A 76 -2.41 -15.37 0.33
N PHE A 77 -2.46 -15.18 1.65
CA PHE A 77 -2.29 -13.91 2.33
C PHE A 77 -1.15 -14.01 3.36
N GLU A 78 0.08 -14.16 2.86
CA GLU A 78 1.30 -14.23 3.68
C GLU A 78 1.83 -12.84 4.04
N TYR A 79 0.96 -11.92 4.43
CA TYR A 79 1.35 -10.54 4.69
C TYR A 79 0.45 -9.89 5.75
N CYS A 80 0.98 -8.86 6.41
CA CYS A 80 0.23 -8.05 7.36
C CYS A 80 -0.41 -6.82 6.69
N GLU A 81 -1.29 -6.15 7.41
CA GLU A 81 -1.95 -4.92 6.95
C GLU A 81 -0.97 -3.83 6.53
N ASN A 82 0.06 -3.59 7.35
CA ASN A 82 1.08 -2.58 7.05
C ASN A 82 1.86 -2.95 5.79
N GLY A 83 2.17 -4.23 5.58
CA GLY A 83 2.82 -4.69 4.35
C GLY A 83 1.96 -4.43 3.11
N ALA A 84 0.65 -4.72 3.19
CA ALA A 84 -0.28 -4.41 2.12
C ALA A 84 -0.39 -2.90 1.83
N LYS A 85 -0.40 -2.06 2.87
CA LYS A 85 -0.44 -0.60 2.74
C LYS A 85 0.85 -0.03 2.13
N THR A 86 2.02 -0.46 2.59
CA THR A 86 3.32 -0.03 2.03
C THR A 86 3.42 -0.39 0.56
N VAL A 87 3.09 -1.64 0.20
CA VAL A 87 3.12 -2.05 -1.20
C VAL A 87 2.08 -1.31 -2.04
N THR A 88 0.93 -0.95 -1.46
CA THR A 88 -0.05 -0.10 -2.16
C THR A 88 0.52 1.28 -2.47
N TRP A 89 1.27 1.88 -1.54
CA TRP A 89 1.95 3.15 -1.74
C TRP A 89 2.97 3.07 -2.89
N GLU A 90 3.79 2.02 -2.90
CA GLU A 90 4.83 1.81 -3.92
C GLU A 90 4.26 1.47 -5.30
N ALA A 91 3.22 0.63 -5.36
CA ALA A 91 2.66 0.12 -6.60
C ALA A 91 1.52 0.99 -7.16
N THR A 92 1.20 2.11 -6.50
CA THR A 92 0.22 3.07 -6.99
C THR A 92 0.64 3.58 -8.38
N PRO A 93 -0.26 3.63 -9.37
CA PRO A 93 0.09 4.08 -10.72
C PRO A 93 0.11 5.62 -10.80
N VAL A 94 0.59 6.31 -9.78
CA VAL A 94 0.69 7.77 -9.75
C VAL A 94 2.10 8.16 -10.18
N THR A 95 2.21 9.01 -11.19
CA THR A 95 3.52 9.47 -11.68
C THR A 95 3.47 10.97 -11.92
N VAL A 96 4.62 11.62 -11.77
CA VAL A 96 4.82 12.99 -12.22
C VAL A 96 4.79 13.01 -13.76
N ALA A 97 4.03 13.95 -14.34
CA ALA A 97 3.91 14.09 -15.79
C ALA A 97 5.26 14.45 -16.43
N SER A 98 5.46 14.07 -17.70
CA SER A 98 6.68 14.41 -18.45
C SER A 98 6.95 15.92 -18.50
N ASP A 99 5.89 16.70 -18.62
CA ASP A 99 5.97 18.16 -18.85
C ASP A 99 6.54 18.88 -17.62
N PHE A 100 6.26 18.37 -16.42
CA PHE A 100 6.90 18.86 -15.19
C PHE A 100 8.43 18.76 -15.28
N TRP A 101 8.97 17.65 -15.79
CA TRP A 101 10.42 17.47 -15.92
C TRP A 101 11.02 18.31 -17.06
N ALA A 102 10.21 18.67 -18.07
CA ALA A 102 10.62 19.59 -19.12
C ALA A 102 10.70 21.03 -18.62
N GLU A 103 9.80 21.42 -17.72
CA GLU A 103 9.73 22.76 -17.11
C GLU A 103 10.69 22.93 -15.94
N HIS A 104 10.95 21.87 -15.16
CA HIS A 104 11.76 21.90 -13.94
C HIS A 104 13.01 21.00 -14.04
N PRO A 105 14.15 21.53 -14.49
CA PRO A 105 15.38 20.76 -14.54
C PRO A 105 15.86 20.35 -13.14
N ILE A 106 16.53 19.20 -13.03
CA ILE A 106 17.03 18.67 -11.75
C ILE A 106 17.97 19.67 -11.03
N SER A 107 18.69 20.52 -11.77
CA SER A 107 19.54 21.56 -11.18
C SER A 107 18.75 22.57 -10.36
N GLU A 108 17.54 22.94 -10.81
CA GLU A 108 16.62 23.84 -10.09
C GLU A 108 16.03 23.16 -8.87
N LEU A 109 15.51 21.93 -9.04
CA LEU A 109 14.87 21.16 -7.94
C LEU A 109 15.82 20.76 -6.80
N ARG A 110 17.14 20.93 -6.98
CA ARG A 110 18.16 20.66 -5.96
C ARG A 110 18.47 21.86 -5.07
N GLU A 111 17.97 23.05 -5.43
CA GLU A 111 18.16 24.24 -4.60
C GLU A 111 17.31 24.12 -3.32
N PRO A 112 17.89 24.38 -2.14
CA PRO A 112 17.24 24.17 -0.84
C PRO A 112 16.15 25.18 -0.49
#